data_AF-A0A916SBP3-F1
#
_entry.id   AF-A0A916SBP3-F1
#
_cell.length_a   1.000
_cell.length_b   1.000
_cell.length_c   1.000
_cell.angle_alpha   90.00
_cell.angle_beta   90.00
_cell.angle_gamma   90.00
#
_symmetry.space_group_name_H-M   'P 1'
#
loop_
_entity.id
_entity.type
_entity.pdbx_description
1 polymer ?
#
loop_
_entity_poly.entity_id
_entity_poly.type
_entity_poly.pdbx_seq_one_letter_code
_entity_poly.pdbx_strand_id
1 'polypeptide(L)'
;MKYKATTNRWLQVTSLLLILFIMFTVTEIWMLYYLIPLAIFVFLTIFMVFTVVITDGFLTFQIQVLTLTIYKKTVSHEQIEMLKYKRVG
;
A
#
# COMPACT_ATOMS: atom_id res chain seq x y z
N MET A 1 -10.12 13.34 -13.86
CA MET A 1 -10.60 12.84 -12.55
C MET A 1 -9.43 12.31 -11.72
N LYS A 2 -9.33 12.62 -10.43
CA LYS A 2 -8.27 12.11 -9.53
C LYS A 2 -8.91 11.33 -8.39
N TYR A 3 -8.55 10.06 -8.25
CA TYR A 3 -8.95 9.20 -7.14
C TYR A 3 -7.76 8.96 -6.25
N LYS A 4 -7.96 9.10 -4.95
CA LYS A 4 -6.94 8.82 -3.93
C LYS A 4 -7.50 7.79 -2.98
N ALA A 5 -6.77 6.69 -2.80
CA ALA A 5 -7.10 5.65 -1.83
C ALA A 5 -5.91 5.48 -0.88
N THR A 6 -6.22 5.20 0.37
CA THR A 6 -5.23 4.86 1.39
C THR A 6 -5.58 3.52 1.99
N THR A 7 -4.59 2.78 2.47
CA THR A 7 -4.82 1.58 3.27
C THR A 7 -5.61 1.93 4.54
N ASN A 8 -6.32 0.95 5.11
CA ASN A 8 -6.98 1.13 6.39
C ASN A 8 -5.91 1.26 7.48
N ARG A 9 -5.62 2.52 7.88
CA ARG A 9 -4.54 2.86 8.81
C ARG A 9 -4.70 2.19 10.17
N TRP A 10 -5.93 2.06 10.67
CA TRP A 10 -6.18 1.42 11.95
C TRP A 10 -5.75 -0.03 11.95
N LEU A 11 -6.14 -0.78 10.90
CA LEU A 11 -5.75 -2.17 10.74
C LEU A 11 -4.21 -2.29 10.68
N GLN A 12 -3.54 -1.43 9.92
CA GLN A 12 -2.08 -1.43 9.81
C GLN A 12 -1.39 -1.11 11.14
N VAL A 13 -1.87 -0.11 11.89
CA VAL A 13 -1.34 0.24 13.22
C VAL A 13 -1.54 -0.90 14.22
N THR A 14 -2.72 -1.53 14.22
CA THR A 14 -2.97 -2.68 15.11
C THR A 14 -2.06 -3.86 14.77
N SER A 15 -1.84 -4.14 13.48
CA SER A 15 -0.90 -5.18 13.05
C SER A 15 0.54 -4.85 13.47
N LEU A 16 0.96 -3.59 13.36
CA LEU A 16 2.29 -3.16 13.80
C LEU A 16 2.49 -3.36 15.30
N LEU A 17 1.52 -2.93 16.12
CA LEU A 17 1.57 -3.10 17.58
C LEU A 17 1.62 -4.59 17.96
N LEU A 18 0.84 -5.43 17.27
CA LEU A 18 0.87 -6.88 17.49
C LEU A 18 2.24 -7.47 17.16
N ILE A 19 2.86 -7.09 16.04
CA ILE A 19 4.20 -7.57 15.65
C ILE A 19 5.23 -7.15 16.69
N LEU A 20 5.20 -5.89 17.14
CA LEU A 20 6.11 -5.39 18.17
C LEU A 20 5.92 -6.14 19.50
N PHE A 21 4.68 -6.41 19.90
CA PHE A 21 4.39 -7.22 21.08
C PHE A 21 4.97 -8.63 20.94
N ILE A 22 4.77 -9.28 19.79
CA ILE A 22 5.31 -10.62 19.51
C ILE A 22 6.83 -10.63 19.63
N MET A 23 7.53 -9.60 19.13
CA MET A 23 9.00 -9.50 19.26
C MET A 23 9.49 -9.58 20.71
N PHE A 24 8.74 -9.04 21.69
CA PHE A 24 9.09 -9.13 23.11
C PHE A 24 8.82 -10.51 23.73
N THR A 25 7.99 -11.33 23.09
CA THR A 25 7.62 -12.67 23.57
C THR A 25 8.42 -13.80 22.93
N VAL A 26 9.20 -13.50 21.89
CA VAL A 26 10.01 -14.49 21.19
C VAL A 26 11.18 -14.96 22.05
N THR A 27 11.30 -16.27 22.19
CA THR A 27 12.42 -16.93 22.88
C THR A 27 13.60 -17.19 21.93
N GLU A 28 13.33 -17.45 20.64
CA GLU A 28 14.36 -17.75 19.64
C GLU A 28 14.78 -16.50 18.85
N ILE A 29 16.01 -16.05 19.05
CA ILE A 29 16.58 -14.87 18.38
C ILE A 29 16.47 -14.95 16.84
N TRP A 30 16.56 -16.13 16.25
CA TRP A 30 16.46 -16.31 14.80
C TRP A 30 15.12 -15.83 14.23
N MET A 31 14.03 -15.87 15.00
CA MET A 31 12.74 -15.35 14.55
C MET A 31 12.74 -13.83 14.35
N LEU A 32 13.61 -13.10 15.06
CA LEU A 32 13.76 -11.64 14.87
C LEU A 32 14.24 -11.30 13.46
N TYR A 33 15.00 -12.19 12.82
CA TYR A 33 15.44 -12.02 11.43
C TYR A 33 14.26 -11.86 10.46
N TYR A 34 13.11 -12.48 10.76
CA TYR A 34 11.90 -12.37 9.95
C TYR A 34 10.95 -11.27 10.46
N LEU A 35 10.86 -11.11 11.78
CA LEU A 35 9.95 -10.13 12.39
C LEU A 35 10.40 -8.69 12.12
N ILE A 36 11.71 -8.40 12.13
CA ILE A 36 12.22 -7.04 11.90
C ILE A 36 11.88 -6.54 10.49
N PRO A 37 12.19 -7.27 9.39
CA PRO A 37 11.76 -6.88 8.04
C PRO A 37 10.25 -6.75 7.91
N LEU A 38 9.47 -7.63 8.56
CA LEU A 38 8.02 -7.57 8.54
C LEU A 38 7.49 -6.30 9.22
N ALA A 39 8.02 -5.93 10.38
CA ALA A 39 7.63 -4.71 11.09
C ALA A 39 7.95 -3.46 10.25
N ILE A 40 9.13 -3.42 9.61
CA ILE A 40 9.52 -2.34 8.70
C ILE A 40 8.56 -2.27 7.51
N PHE A 41 8.22 -3.42 6.91
CA PHE A 41 7.27 -3.47 5.80
C PHE A 41 5.89 -2.94 6.18
N VAL A 42 5.33 -3.40 7.31
CA VAL A 42 4.02 -2.93 7.81
C VAL A 42 4.06 -1.45 8.19
N PHE A 43 5.18 -0.97 8.73
CA PHE A 43 5.35 0.45 9.01
C PHE A 43 5.31 1.28 7.72
N LEU A 44 5.99 0.85 6.65
CA LEU A 44 5.97 1.55 5.36
C LEU A 44 4.56 1.55 4.73
N THR A 45 3.79 0.47 4.88
CA THR A 45 2.43 0.39 4.31
C THR A 45 1.42 1.31 5.00
N ILE A 46 1.68 1.79 6.22
CA ILE A 46 0.86 2.81 6.90
C ILE A 46 0.85 4.12 6.11
N PHE A 47 1.97 4.46 5.48
CA PHE A 47 2.16 5.69 4.71
C PHE A 47 1.94 5.51 3.21
N MET A 48 1.43 4.35 2.80
CA MET A 48 1.17 4.07 1.40
C MET A 48 -0.09 4.77 0.90
N VAL A 49 0.05 5.45 -0.23
CA VAL A 49 -1.01 6.21 -0.89
C VAL A 49 -1.10 5.73 -2.33
N PHE A 50 -2.31 5.37 -2.72
CA PHE A 50 -2.65 4.99 -4.08
C PHE A 50 -3.35 6.16 -4.75
N THR A 51 -2.83 6.60 -5.89
CA THR A 51 -3.44 7.67 -6.68
C THR A 51 -3.72 7.16 -8.08
N VAL A 52 -4.95 7.34 -8.54
CA VAL A 52 -5.36 7.09 -9.91
C VAL A 52 -5.77 8.41 -10.54
N VAL A 53 -5.09 8.79 -11.60
CA VAL A 53 -5.37 10.00 -12.36
C VAL A 53 -5.88 9.60 -13.74
N ILE A 54 -7.07 10.04 -14.07
CA ILE A 54 -7.68 9.89 -15.39
C ILE A 54 -7.67 11.27 -16.03
N THR A 55 -6.90 11.43 -17.10
CA THR A 55 -6.82 12.63 -17.95
C THR A 55 -7.20 12.25 -19.37
N ASP A 56 -7.48 13.21 -20.24
CA ASP A 56 -7.94 12.95 -21.61
C ASP A 56 -7.04 11.93 -22.32
N GLY A 57 -7.59 10.74 -22.53
CA GLY A 57 -6.91 9.63 -23.17
C GLY A 57 -5.92 8.82 -22.34
N PHE A 58 -5.67 9.13 -21.07
CA PHE A 58 -4.69 8.43 -20.25
C PHE A 58 -5.18 8.10 -18.84
N LEU A 59 -4.84 6.89 -18.39
CA LEU A 59 -5.01 6.44 -17.02
C LEU A 59 -3.63 6.23 -16.38
N THR A 60 -3.31 7.05 -15.39
CA THR A 60 -2.07 6.94 -14.61
C THR A 60 -2.39 6.37 -13.23
N PHE A 61 -1.83 5.20 -12.93
CA PHE A 61 -1.83 4.59 -11.62
C PHE A 61 -0.48 4.85 -10.94
N GLN A 62 -0.50 5.35 -9.71
CA GLN A 62 0.69 5.70 -8.95
C GLN A 62 0.58 5.19 -7.51
N ILE A 63 1.63 4.52 -7.05
CA ILE A 63 1.82 4.13 -5.64
C ILE A 63 2.92 5.00 -5.07
N GLN A 64 2.59 5.71 -4.00
CA GLN A 64 3.53 6.49 -3.20
C GLN A 64 3.66 5.85 -1.83
N VAL A 65 4.86 5.86 -1.28
CA VAL A 65 5.11 5.58 0.14
C VAL A 65 5.81 6.80 0.71
N LEU A 66 5.24 7.39 1.76
CA LEU A 66 5.64 8.70 2.27
C LEU A 66 5.55 9.77 1.16
N THR A 67 6.68 10.16 0.58
CA THR A 67 6.80 11.10 -0.55
C THR A 67 7.42 10.46 -1.80
N LEU A 68 7.89 9.22 -1.70
CA LEU A 68 8.61 8.54 -2.76
C LEU A 68 7.63 7.74 -3.63
N THR A 69 7.74 7.92 -4.96
CA THR A 69 6.94 7.14 -5.91
C THR A 69 7.62 5.82 -6.17
N ILE A 70 7.06 4.73 -5.65
CA ILE A 70 7.61 3.38 -5.82
C ILE A 70 7.15 2.79 -7.15
N TYR A 71 5.95 3.14 -7.59
CA TYR A 71 5.38 2.62 -8.82
C TYR A 71 4.57 3.68 -9.53
N LYS A 72 4.75 3.76 -10.84
CA LYS A 72 3.93 4.59 -11.73
C LYS A 72 3.74 3.86 -13.04
N LYS A 73 2.47 3.65 -13.43
CA LYS A 73 2.10 3.09 -14.72
C LYS A 73 1.10 4.01 -15.39
N THR A 74 1.40 4.39 -16.62
CA THR A 74 0.49 5.17 -17.49
C THR A 74 0.00 4.26 -18.59
N VAL A 75 -1.30 4.22 -18.80
CA VAL A 75 -1.98 3.41 -19.83
C VAL A 75 -2.76 4.36 -20.73
N SER A 76 -2.58 4.23 -22.04
CA SER A 76 -3.38 4.97 -23.03
C SER A 76 -4.78 4.36 -23.15
N HIS A 77 -5.78 5.16 -23.51
CA HIS A 77 -7.15 4.71 -23.74
C HIS A 77 -7.24 3.54 -24.73
N GLU A 78 -6.34 3.49 -25.73
CA GLU A 78 -6.30 2.43 -26.75
C GLU A 78 -5.95 1.05 -26.17
N GLN A 79 -5.33 1.02 -24.99
CA GLN A 79 -4.89 -0.19 -24.30
C GLN A 79 -5.90 -0.65 -23.23
N ILE A 80 -7.01 0.07 -23.04
CA ILE A 80 -8.02 -0.22 -22.03
C ILE A 80 -9.16 -1.00 -22.68
N GLU A 81 -9.11 -2.33 -22.61
CA GLU A 81 -10.19 -3.18 -23.14
C GLU A 81 -11.48 -3.08 -22.31
N MET A 82 -11.37 -2.92 -20.98
CA MET A 82 -12.54 -2.90 -20.09
C MET A 82 -12.24 -2.22 -18.74
N LEU A 83 -13.15 -1.35 -18.29
CA LEU A 83 -13.17 -0.79 -16.93
C LEU A 83 -14.34 -1.38 -16.14
N LYS A 84 -14.06 -2.18 -15.10
CA LYS A 84 -15.09 -2.70 -14.19
C LYS A 84 -15.22 -1.79 -12.97
N TYR A 85 -16.41 -1.24 -12.77
CA TYR A 85 -16.74 -0.45 -11.58
C TYR A 85 -17.42 -1.35 -10.54
N LYS A 86 -16.88 -1.38 -9.31
CA LYS A 86 -17.56 -1.98 -8.16
C LYS A 86 -18.00 -0.85 -7.24
N ARG A 87 -19.32 -0.65 -7.12
CA ARG A 87 -19.89 0.28 -6.14
C ARG A 87 -19.75 -0.38 -4.77
N VAL A 88 -18.93 0.19 -3.89
CA VAL A 88 -18.86 -0.21 -2.48
C VAL A 88 -19.75 0.77 -1.74
N GLY A 89 -20.94 0.30 -1.35
CA GLY A 89 -21.91 1.01 -0.50
C GLY A 89 -21.83 0.49 0.92
#